data_AF-A0A6A6LD49-F1
#
_entry.id   AF-A0A6A6LD49-F1
#
_cell.length_a   1.000
_cell.length_b   1.000
_cell.length_c   1.000
_cell.angle_alpha   90.00
_cell.angle_beta   90.00
_cell.angle_gamma   90.00
#
_symmetry.space_group_name_H-M   'P 1'
#
loop_
_entity.id
_entity.type
_entity.pdbx_description
1 polymer ?
#
loop_
_entity_poly.entity_id
_entity_poly.type
_entity_poly.pdbx_seq_one_letter_code
_entity_poly.pdbx_strand_id
1 'polypeptide(L)'
;MLHHAEPLFVDPYAGCLIDPTVQMDLKKYSHHYCLATKFIDDKLLHTVNNIDGLKQILGVGAKIPRNCMFLHVPLESSNIQQNLQAKGFNGNQPSIWAIQGLSIMTLASLEEILFIVSSLAMNGCLFLGELPALLAETEIGRKSSTEKWIEKLFMTNCFRVDVISYDEVASSLGKELARGDYKNILFVAEQLRFSDDQMETWRREFQRIEEEGDEEGFEEL
;
A
#
# COMPACT_ATOMS: atom_id res chain seq x y z
N MET A 1 -20.38 -16.02 -20.21
CA MET A 1 -19.39 -15.05 -20.73
C MET A 1 -18.77 -14.38 -19.52
N LEU A 2 -17.51 -14.69 -19.20
CA LEU A 2 -16.78 -14.01 -18.13
C LEU A 2 -16.50 -12.58 -18.62
N HIS A 3 -17.18 -11.59 -18.05
CA HIS A 3 -16.85 -10.19 -18.27
C HIS A 3 -15.45 -9.94 -17.72
N HIS A 4 -14.45 -9.81 -18.61
CA HIS A 4 -13.16 -9.28 -18.22
C HIS A 4 -13.37 -7.83 -17.80
N ALA A 5 -13.21 -7.54 -16.50
CA ALA A 5 -13.19 -6.17 -16.03
C ALA A 5 -12.03 -5.44 -16.75
N GLU A 6 -12.32 -4.27 -17.31
CA GLU A 6 -11.28 -3.40 -17.85
C GLU A 6 -10.32 -2.99 -16.71
N PRO A 7 -9.00 -3.00 -16.95
CA PRO A 7 -8.01 -2.70 -15.93
C PRO A 7 -8.17 -1.25 -15.44
N LEU A 8 -7.92 -1.02 -14.15
CA LEU A 8 -7.98 0.33 -13.54
C LEU A 8 -6.88 1.22 -14.12
N PHE A 9 -5.71 0.64 -14.43
CA PHE A 9 -4.63 1.32 -15.12
C PHE A 9 -4.20 0.56 -16.37
N VAL A 10 -4.00 1.29 -17.47
CA VAL A 10 -3.36 0.78 -18.68
C VAL A 10 -1.98 1.40 -18.74
N ASP A 11 -0.94 0.59 -18.54
CA ASP A 11 0.44 1.04 -18.74
C ASP A 11 0.82 0.90 -20.22
N PRO A 12 0.96 2.01 -20.97
CA PRO A 12 1.31 1.98 -22.38
C PRO A 12 2.75 1.49 -22.62
N TYR A 13 3.60 1.47 -21.58
CA TYR A 13 5.00 1.06 -21.65
C TYR A 13 5.23 -0.38 -21.19
N ALA A 14 4.20 -1.08 -20.70
CA ALA A 14 4.33 -2.47 -20.23
C ALA A 14 4.94 -3.39 -21.31
N GLY A 15 4.62 -3.16 -22.59
CA GLY A 15 5.18 -3.90 -23.72
C GLY A 15 6.68 -3.67 -23.94
N CYS A 16 7.25 -2.57 -23.45
CA CYS A 16 8.68 -2.25 -23.54
C CYS A 16 9.52 -2.99 -22.50
N LEU A 17 8.89 -3.49 -21.42
CA LEU A 17 9.55 -4.24 -20.36
C LEU A 17 9.59 -5.74 -20.63
N ILE A 18 8.93 -6.19 -21.70
CA ILE A 18 8.94 -7.59 -22.14
C ILE A 18 10.07 -7.73 -23.16
N ASP A 19 11.04 -8.61 -22.87
CA ASP A 19 12.11 -8.91 -23.81
C ASP A 19 11.50 -9.39 -25.15
N PRO A 20 11.79 -8.71 -26.28
CA PRO A 20 11.19 -9.03 -27.58
C PRO A 20 11.59 -10.42 -28.11
N THR A 21 12.62 -11.06 -27.54
CA THR A 21 13.03 -12.43 -27.86
C THR A 21 12.21 -13.48 -27.11
N VAL A 22 11.48 -13.10 -26.06
CA VAL A 22 10.64 -14.01 -25.28
C VAL A 22 9.26 -14.10 -25.95
N GLN A 23 9.06 -15.13 -26.79
CA GLN A 23 7.72 -15.54 -27.20
C GLN A 23 6.98 -16.17 -26.01
N MET A 24 6.35 -15.33 -25.18
CA MET A 24 5.43 -15.77 -24.15
C MET A 24 4.00 -15.76 -24.67
N ASP A 25 3.31 -16.90 -24.54
CA ASP A 25 1.86 -16.91 -24.69
C ASP A 25 1.24 -16.14 -23.53
N LEU A 26 0.92 -14.86 -23.75
CA LEU A 26 0.32 -13.95 -22.77
C LEU A 26 -1.07 -14.42 -22.27
N LYS A 27 -1.69 -15.40 -22.96
CA LYS A 27 -2.91 -16.06 -22.49
C LYS A 27 -2.61 -17.09 -21.40
N LYS A 28 -1.45 -17.74 -21.47
CA LYS A 28 -1.03 -18.80 -20.53
C LYS A 28 -0.12 -18.28 -19.41
N TYR A 29 0.82 -17.40 -19.74
CA TYR A 29 1.80 -16.85 -18.83
C TYR A 29 1.56 -15.37 -18.57
N SER A 30 1.82 -14.91 -17.36
CA SER A 30 1.90 -13.48 -17.09
C SER A 30 3.27 -13.10 -16.55
N HIS A 31 3.79 -12.03 -17.13
CA HIS A 31 5.00 -11.39 -16.67
C HIS A 31 4.79 -10.84 -15.26
N HIS A 32 5.82 -10.89 -14.41
CA HIS A 32 5.77 -10.43 -13.01
C HIS A 32 5.22 -9.00 -12.92
N TYR A 33 5.63 -8.10 -13.81
CA TYR A 33 5.15 -6.72 -13.83
C TYR A 33 3.63 -6.62 -14.02
N CYS A 34 3.08 -7.41 -14.95
CA CYS A 34 1.64 -7.46 -15.20
C CYS A 34 0.87 -8.04 -14.00
N LEU A 35 1.45 -9.05 -13.32
CA LEU A 35 0.88 -9.64 -12.12
C LEU A 35 0.90 -8.66 -10.94
N ALA A 36 2.00 -7.93 -10.74
CA ALA A 36 2.14 -6.92 -9.69
C ALA A 36 1.13 -5.79 -9.87
N THR A 37 1.07 -5.21 -11.07
CA THR A 37 0.11 -4.16 -11.43
C THR A 37 -1.32 -4.64 -11.18
N LYS A 38 -1.66 -5.84 -11.68
CA LYS A 38 -3.00 -6.39 -11.52
C LYS A 38 -3.34 -6.68 -10.06
N PHE A 39 -2.40 -7.20 -9.28
CA PHE A 39 -2.57 -7.44 -7.85
C PHE A 39 -2.88 -6.14 -7.11
N ILE A 40 -2.10 -5.08 -7.36
CA ILE A 40 -2.28 -3.76 -6.77
C ILE A 40 -3.66 -3.21 -7.15
N ASP A 41 -4.01 -3.24 -8.44
CA ASP A 41 -5.31 -2.77 -8.94
C ASP A 41 -6.50 -3.50 -8.31
N ASP A 42 -6.44 -4.84 -8.30
CA ASP A 42 -7.50 -5.68 -7.77
C ASP A 42 -7.66 -5.46 -6.25
N LYS A 43 -6.54 -5.32 -5.50
CA LYS A 43 -6.57 -5.03 -4.07
C LYS A 43 -7.08 -3.64 -3.75
N LEU A 44 -6.67 -2.62 -4.50
CA LEU A 44 -7.22 -1.27 -4.39
C LEU A 44 -8.73 -1.29 -4.61
N LEU A 45 -9.18 -1.88 -5.72
CA LEU A 45 -10.59 -1.95 -6.06
C LEU A 45 -11.41 -2.72 -5.02
N HIS A 46 -10.92 -3.88 -4.56
CA HIS A 46 -11.59 -4.68 -3.55
C HIS A 46 -11.74 -3.92 -2.23
N THR A 47 -10.69 -3.25 -1.77
CA THR A 47 -10.70 -2.51 -0.50
C THR A 47 -11.63 -1.31 -0.59
N VAL A 48 -11.56 -0.54 -1.69
CA VAL A 48 -12.46 0.60 -1.94
C VAL A 48 -13.91 0.14 -1.92
N ASN A 49 -14.27 -0.98 -2.57
CA ASN A 49 -15.64 -1.49 -2.58
C ASN A 49 -16.16 -1.94 -1.19
N ASN A 50 -15.27 -2.28 -0.26
CA ASN A 50 -15.62 -2.76 1.07
C ASN A 50 -15.70 -1.65 2.14
N ILE A 51 -15.24 -0.44 1.84
CA ILE A 51 -15.47 0.72 2.71
C ILE A 51 -16.97 1.05 2.59
N ASP A 52 -17.69 0.95 3.71
CA ASP A 52 -19.15 1.09 3.79
C ASP A 52 -19.63 2.38 3.11
N GLY A 53 -20.15 2.21 1.89
CA GLY A 53 -20.53 3.30 0.97
C GLY A 53 -20.42 2.93 -0.51
N LEU A 54 -19.73 1.84 -0.87
CA LEU A 54 -19.30 1.58 -2.25
C LEU A 54 -19.78 0.25 -2.84
N LYS A 55 -21.02 -0.14 -2.49
CA LYS A 55 -21.74 -1.24 -3.16
C LYS A 55 -22.36 -0.78 -4.47
N GLN A 56 -21.55 -0.67 -5.52
CA GLN A 56 -21.88 -0.74 -6.96
C GLN A 56 -20.66 -0.15 -7.70
N ILE A 57 -19.95 -0.86 -8.58
CA ILE A 57 -20.37 -1.23 -9.93
C ILE A 57 -19.45 -2.37 -10.39
N LEU A 58 -19.94 -3.61 -10.40
CA LEU A 58 -19.36 -4.67 -11.24
C LEU A 58 -19.94 -4.47 -12.65
N GLY A 59 -19.24 -3.73 -13.52
CA GLY A 59 -19.66 -3.71 -14.94
C GLY A 59 -19.10 -2.65 -15.89
N VAL A 60 -18.51 -1.54 -15.43
CA VAL A 60 -18.05 -0.47 -16.36
C VAL A 60 -16.78 0.21 -15.84
N GLY A 61 -15.64 -0.47 -15.97
CA GLY A 61 -14.34 0.04 -15.52
C GLY A 61 -14.28 0.29 -14.01
N ALA A 62 -13.10 0.21 -13.43
CA ALA A 62 -12.93 0.61 -12.04
C ALA A 62 -13.03 2.15 -11.95
N LYS A 63 -14.12 2.67 -11.39
CA LYS A 63 -14.31 4.12 -11.18
C LYS A 63 -14.02 4.45 -9.73
N ILE A 64 -13.06 5.34 -9.49
CA ILE A 64 -12.82 5.89 -8.17
C ILE A 64 -14.08 6.66 -7.76
N PRO A 65 -14.70 6.32 -6.62
CA PRO A 65 -15.91 6.98 -6.17
C PRO A 65 -15.69 8.48 -5.97
N ARG A 66 -16.73 9.30 -6.16
CA ARG A 66 -16.63 10.77 -6.08
C ARG A 66 -16.14 11.30 -4.72
N ASN A 67 -16.26 10.51 -3.66
CA ASN A 67 -15.83 10.86 -2.32
C ASN A 67 -14.41 10.37 -1.99
N CYS A 68 -13.77 9.63 -2.91
CA CYS A 68 -12.40 9.17 -2.76
C CYS A 68 -11.47 10.12 -3.52
N MET A 69 -10.37 10.49 -2.87
CA MET A 69 -9.33 11.31 -3.48
C MET A 69 -8.16 10.43 -3.90
N PHE A 70 -7.72 10.57 -5.15
CA PHE A 70 -6.51 9.91 -5.65
C PHE A 70 -5.35 10.89 -5.60
N LEU A 71 -4.31 10.55 -4.82
CA LEU A 71 -3.11 11.35 -4.67
C LEU A 71 -1.90 10.60 -5.22
N HIS A 72 -1.23 11.20 -6.19
CA HIS A 72 0.06 10.73 -6.70
C HIS A 72 1.17 11.68 -6.27
N VAL A 73 2.23 11.15 -5.68
CA VAL A 73 3.42 11.90 -5.27
C VAL A 73 4.65 11.15 -5.77
N PRO A 74 5.46 11.76 -6.66
CA PRO A 74 6.71 11.15 -7.13
C PRO A 74 7.69 10.94 -5.96
N LEU A 75 8.45 9.85 -6.02
CA LEU A 75 9.45 9.53 -4.99
C LEU A 75 10.58 10.57 -4.93
N GLU A 76 10.85 11.25 -6.04
CA GLU A 76 11.88 12.29 -6.16
C GLU A 76 11.49 13.62 -5.50
N SER A 77 10.29 13.69 -4.91
CA SER A 77 9.82 14.90 -4.23
C SER A 77 10.53 15.09 -2.88
N SER A 78 11.02 16.31 -2.62
CA SER A 78 11.85 16.62 -1.44
C SER A 78 11.12 16.58 -0.09
N ASN A 79 9.79 16.34 -0.08
CA ASN A 79 9.00 16.12 1.14
C ASN A 79 7.62 15.52 0.79
N ILE A 80 7.48 14.19 0.88
CA ILE A 80 6.23 13.49 0.54
C ILE A 80 5.06 13.94 1.42
N GLN A 81 5.29 14.12 2.72
CA GLN A 81 4.26 14.53 3.68
C GLN A 81 3.64 15.89 3.35
N GLN A 82 4.48 16.91 3.14
CA GLN A 82 4.00 18.25 2.79
C GLN A 82 3.25 18.24 1.47
N ASN A 83 3.71 17.46 0.48
CA ASN A 83 3.02 17.32 -0.80
C ASN A 83 1.64 16.69 -0.66
N LEU A 84 1.49 15.67 0.19
CA LEU A 84 0.20 15.04 0.46
C LEU A 84 -0.75 16.00 1.18
N GLN A 85 -0.27 16.67 2.23
CA GLN A 85 -1.05 17.64 3.00
C GLN A 85 -1.49 18.84 2.12
N ALA A 86 -0.61 19.36 1.27
CA ALA A 86 -0.94 20.42 0.32
C ALA A 86 -2.01 20.01 -0.70
N LYS A 87 -2.11 18.70 -0.98
CA LYS A 87 -3.17 18.12 -1.81
C LYS A 87 -4.42 17.71 -1.01
N GLY A 88 -4.50 18.06 0.27
CA GLY A 88 -5.66 17.84 1.12
C GLY A 88 -5.70 16.48 1.82
N PHE A 89 -4.59 15.73 1.87
CA PHE A 89 -4.52 14.51 2.68
C PHE A 89 -4.73 14.82 4.16
N ASN A 90 -5.48 13.96 4.85
CA ASN A 90 -5.76 14.08 6.28
C ASN A 90 -5.62 12.70 6.93
N GLY A 91 -4.70 12.58 7.89
CA GLY A 91 -4.40 11.34 8.58
C GLY A 91 -5.49 10.87 9.56
N ASN A 92 -6.58 11.62 9.72
CA ASN A 92 -7.76 11.18 10.47
C ASN A 92 -8.76 10.37 9.63
N GLN A 93 -8.50 10.19 8.33
CA GLN A 93 -9.41 9.50 7.42
C GLN A 93 -8.83 8.16 6.92
N PRO A 94 -9.69 7.16 6.65
CA PRO A 94 -9.25 5.91 6.06
C PRO A 94 -8.55 6.15 4.73
N SER A 95 -7.40 5.50 4.53
CA SER A 95 -6.59 5.63 3.33
C SER A 95 -5.99 4.29 2.92
N ILE A 96 -5.70 4.17 1.63
CA ILE A 96 -4.98 3.03 1.07
C ILE A 96 -3.75 3.57 0.34
N TRP A 97 -2.60 2.98 0.63
CA TRP A 97 -1.31 3.39 0.13
C TRP A 97 -0.77 2.31 -0.80
N ALA A 98 -0.27 2.71 -1.97
CA ALA A 98 0.29 1.79 -2.94
C ALA A 98 1.69 2.27 -3.37
N ILE A 99 2.62 1.33 -3.50
CA ILE A 99 3.95 1.58 -4.04
C ILE A 99 4.29 0.54 -5.12
N GLN A 100 4.77 1.02 -6.27
CA GLN A 100 5.11 0.18 -7.42
C GLN A 100 6.36 0.74 -8.13
N GLY A 101 7.13 -0.09 -8.82
CA GLY A 101 8.28 0.34 -9.64
C GLY A 101 9.60 0.42 -8.88
N LEU A 102 9.81 -0.44 -7.88
CA LEU A 102 10.90 -0.31 -6.90
C LEU A 102 12.26 -0.89 -7.32
N SER A 103 12.49 -1.15 -8.60
CA SER A 103 13.76 -1.71 -9.10
C SER A 103 15.01 -0.85 -8.81
N ILE A 104 14.87 0.38 -8.29
CA ILE A 104 15.96 1.30 -7.95
C ILE A 104 16.01 1.60 -6.43
N MET A 105 15.15 0.97 -5.62
CA MET A 105 14.99 1.31 -4.21
C MET A 105 16.11 0.77 -3.33
N THR A 106 16.58 1.58 -2.38
CA THR A 106 17.50 1.18 -1.30
C THR A 106 16.74 0.87 -0.01
N LEU A 107 17.36 0.14 0.92
CA LEU A 107 16.73 -0.13 2.22
C LEU A 107 16.42 1.15 2.99
N ALA A 108 17.35 2.10 3.03
CA ALA A 108 17.15 3.38 3.71
C ALA A 108 15.95 4.16 3.14
N SER A 109 15.81 4.21 1.80
CA SER A 109 14.65 4.84 1.18
C SER A 109 13.33 4.11 1.50
N LEU A 110 13.36 2.79 1.70
CA LEU A 110 12.19 2.02 2.11
C LEU A 110 11.80 2.30 3.56
N GLU A 111 12.78 2.34 4.45
CA GLU A 111 12.58 2.70 5.86
C GLU A 111 11.99 4.11 5.99
N GLU A 112 12.47 5.06 5.19
CA GLU A 112 11.92 6.42 5.14
C GLU A 112 10.46 6.42 4.69
N ILE A 113 10.10 5.69 3.64
CA ILE A 113 8.71 5.58 3.20
C ILE A 113 7.84 4.92 4.27
N LEU A 114 8.30 3.81 4.87
CA LEU A 114 7.58 3.14 5.94
C LEU A 114 7.34 4.09 7.12
N PHE A 115 8.34 4.88 7.49
CA PHE A 115 8.21 5.90 8.51
C PHE A 115 7.14 6.95 8.14
N ILE A 116 7.22 7.53 6.94
CA ILE A 116 6.26 8.53 6.45
C ILE A 116 4.84 7.98 6.45
N VAL A 117 4.63 6.79 5.87
CA VAL A 117 3.30 6.16 5.80
C VAL A 117 2.80 5.85 7.21
N SER A 118 3.65 5.34 8.09
CA SER A 118 3.24 5.04 9.48
C SER A 118 2.79 6.27 10.27
N SER A 119 3.35 7.45 9.95
CA SER A 119 2.96 8.74 10.56
C SER A 119 1.65 9.28 10.01
N LEU A 120 1.36 9.03 8.74
CA LEU A 120 0.24 9.63 8.03
C LEU A 120 -1.00 8.75 8.00
N ALA A 121 -0.83 7.44 7.91
CA ALA A 121 -1.92 6.50 7.79
C ALA A 121 -2.60 6.28 9.15
N MET A 122 -3.93 6.42 9.22
CA MET A 122 -4.67 6.06 10.44
C MET A 122 -4.55 4.57 10.74
N ASN A 123 -4.76 4.20 12.00
CA ASN A 123 -4.91 2.79 12.39
C ASN A 123 -5.94 2.07 11.49
N GLY A 124 -5.60 0.87 11.03
CA GLY A 124 -6.40 0.06 10.10
C GLY A 124 -6.24 0.40 8.62
N CYS A 125 -5.47 1.44 8.26
CA CYS A 125 -5.15 1.71 6.86
C CYS A 125 -4.29 0.59 6.25
N LEU A 126 -4.40 0.43 4.93
CA LEU A 126 -3.62 -0.56 4.19
C LEU A 126 -2.47 0.11 3.42
N PHE A 127 -1.33 -0.55 3.41
CA PHE A 127 -0.18 -0.25 2.58
C PHE A 127 0.20 -1.49 1.77
N LEU A 128 0.23 -1.39 0.45
CA LEU A 128 0.48 -2.52 -0.44
C LEU A 128 1.47 -2.15 -1.53
N GLY A 129 2.13 -3.15 -2.10
CA GLY A 129 3.07 -2.91 -3.17
C GLY A 129 3.97 -4.09 -3.48
N GLU A 130 5.06 -3.79 -4.17
CA GLU A 130 6.13 -4.73 -4.49
C GLU A 130 7.46 -4.27 -3.92
N LEU A 131 8.33 -5.19 -3.50
CA LEU A 131 9.67 -4.92 -3.00
C LEU A 131 10.71 -5.77 -3.76
N PRO A 132 11.90 -5.25 -4.08
CA PRO A 132 12.97 -6.08 -4.63
C PRO A 132 13.56 -6.99 -3.54
N ALA A 133 13.62 -8.31 -3.76
CA ALA A 133 14.16 -9.25 -2.77
C ALA A 133 15.66 -9.06 -2.50
N LEU A 134 16.38 -8.34 -3.37
CA LEU A 134 17.77 -7.96 -3.12
C LEU A 134 17.95 -7.20 -1.80
N LEU A 135 16.92 -6.45 -1.36
CA LEU A 135 16.94 -5.77 -0.06
C LEU A 135 17.13 -6.75 1.10
N ALA A 136 16.48 -7.92 1.02
CA ALA A 136 16.65 -8.97 2.01
C ALA A 136 18.06 -9.60 1.94
N GLU A 137 18.63 -9.74 0.75
CA GLU A 137 19.98 -10.32 0.58
C GLU A 137 21.09 -9.45 1.19
N THR A 138 20.87 -8.13 1.30
CA THR A 138 21.88 -7.15 1.75
C THR A 138 22.07 -7.13 3.28
N GLU A 139 21.04 -7.48 4.05
CA GLU A 139 21.09 -7.50 5.53
C GLU A 139 21.17 -8.91 6.14
N ILE A 140 20.78 -9.95 5.39
CA ILE A 140 20.70 -11.30 5.93
C ILE A 140 22.09 -11.94 6.01
N GLY A 141 22.69 -11.85 7.20
CA GLY A 141 23.71 -12.78 7.64
C GLY A 141 23.17 -14.22 7.69
N ARG A 142 23.15 -14.90 6.54
CA ARG A 142 23.03 -16.36 6.29
C ARG A 142 22.03 -17.23 7.10
N LYS A 143 21.07 -16.69 7.89
CA LYS A 143 20.20 -17.53 8.77
C LYS A 143 18.71 -17.15 8.91
N SER A 144 18.20 -16.01 8.42
CA SER A 144 16.75 -15.71 8.46
C SER A 144 16.09 -15.91 7.10
N SER A 145 14.88 -16.46 7.06
CA SER A 145 14.05 -16.47 5.85
C SER A 145 13.69 -15.03 5.46
N THR A 146 13.54 -14.78 4.15
CA THR A 146 13.12 -13.48 3.59
C THR A 146 11.85 -12.94 4.24
N GLU A 147 10.89 -13.82 4.50
CA GLU A 147 9.62 -13.52 5.17
C GLU A 147 9.83 -12.92 6.57
N LYS A 148 10.67 -13.54 7.41
CA LYS A 148 10.99 -13.03 8.76
C LYS A 148 11.67 -11.67 8.73
N TRP A 149 12.48 -11.40 7.70
CA TRP A 149 13.10 -10.10 7.53
C TRP A 149 12.06 -9.03 7.18
N ILE A 150 11.14 -9.33 6.26
CA ILE A 150 10.03 -8.42 5.90
C ILE A 150 9.14 -8.16 7.11
N GLU A 151 8.73 -9.22 7.82
CA GLU A 151 7.93 -9.10 9.05
C GLU A 151 8.60 -8.15 10.05
N LYS A 152 9.90 -8.34 10.30
CA LYS A 152 10.65 -7.48 11.23
C LYS A 152 10.69 -6.03 10.74
N LEU A 153 11.01 -5.80 9.47
CA LEU A 153 11.12 -4.46 8.87
C LEU A 153 9.82 -3.66 9.00
N PHE A 154 8.69 -4.30 8.67
CA PHE A 154 7.37 -3.68 8.75
C PHE A 154 6.92 -3.50 10.20
N MET A 155 7.16 -4.48 11.08
CA MET A 155 6.80 -4.39 12.49
C MET A 155 7.55 -3.28 13.23
N THR A 156 8.80 -2.95 12.85
CA THR A 156 9.53 -1.79 13.38
C THR A 156 8.79 -0.47 13.14
N ASN A 157 7.99 -0.38 12.06
CA ASN A 157 7.16 0.77 11.74
C ASN A 157 5.68 0.56 12.10
N CYS A 158 5.38 -0.42 12.95
CA CYS A 158 4.04 -0.76 13.43
C CYS A 158 3.07 -1.22 12.33
N PHE A 159 3.58 -1.93 11.32
CA PHE A 159 2.75 -2.60 10.33
C PHE A 159 2.70 -4.10 10.57
N ARG A 160 1.50 -4.69 10.49
CA ARG A 160 1.33 -6.15 10.32
C ARG A 160 1.34 -6.45 8.82
N VAL A 161 2.31 -7.24 8.35
CA VAL A 161 2.52 -7.50 6.93
C VAL A 161 2.25 -8.96 6.57
N ASP A 162 1.56 -9.15 5.45
CA ASP A 162 1.36 -10.41 4.76
C ASP A 162 2.19 -10.40 3.47
N VAL A 163 3.07 -11.39 3.32
CA VAL A 163 3.87 -11.58 2.11
C VAL A 163 3.07 -12.44 1.13
N ILE A 164 2.91 -11.97 -0.11
CA ILE A 164 2.10 -12.61 -1.13
C ILE A 164 3.00 -13.22 -2.21
N SER A 165 2.75 -14.48 -2.55
CA SER A 165 3.47 -15.16 -3.63
C SER A 165 2.92 -14.79 -5.01
N TYR A 166 3.81 -14.55 -5.97
CA TYR A 166 3.43 -14.38 -7.37
C TYR A 166 2.72 -15.61 -7.95
N ASP A 167 3.06 -16.81 -7.48
CA ASP A 167 2.40 -18.04 -7.92
C ASP A 167 0.94 -18.10 -7.46
N GLU A 168 0.65 -17.62 -6.25
CA GLU A 168 -0.70 -17.52 -5.72
C GLU A 168 -1.53 -16.51 -6.54
N VAL A 169 -0.96 -15.35 -6.83
CA VAL A 169 -1.61 -14.34 -7.68
C VAL A 169 -1.86 -14.89 -9.08
N ALA A 170 -0.86 -15.50 -9.74
CA ALA A 170 -1.04 -16.08 -11.06
C ALA A 170 -2.13 -17.17 -11.08
N SER A 171 -2.10 -18.07 -10.09
CA SER A 171 -3.08 -19.15 -9.95
C SER A 171 -4.50 -18.62 -9.77
N SER A 172 -4.67 -17.55 -8.98
CA SER A 172 -5.97 -16.90 -8.78
C SER A 172 -6.57 -16.34 -10.07
N LEU A 173 -5.72 -16.05 -11.06
CA LEU A 173 -6.09 -15.53 -12.37
C LEU A 173 -6.23 -16.63 -13.44
N GLY A 174 -6.05 -17.89 -13.06
CA GLY A 174 -6.04 -19.02 -13.99
C GLY A 174 -4.82 -19.01 -14.93
N LYS A 175 -3.70 -18.43 -14.49
CA LYS A 175 -2.47 -18.30 -15.28
C LYS A 175 -1.29 -18.95 -14.59
N GLU A 176 -0.27 -19.28 -15.36
CA GLU A 176 1.02 -19.75 -14.85
C GLU A 176 2.00 -18.57 -14.74
N LEU A 177 2.87 -18.58 -13.72
CA LEU A 177 3.94 -17.61 -13.61
C LEU A 177 4.97 -17.84 -14.73
N ALA A 178 5.33 -16.77 -15.43
CA ALA A 178 6.42 -16.76 -16.39
C ALA A 178 7.73 -17.24 -15.74
N ARG A 179 8.43 -18.21 -16.36
CA ARG A 179 9.76 -18.62 -15.92
C ARG A 179 10.75 -17.47 -16.10
N GLY A 180 11.36 -17.00 -15.01
CA GLY A 180 12.40 -15.97 -15.00
C GLY A 180 12.93 -15.72 -13.58
N ASP A 181 14.11 -15.11 -13.48
CA ASP A 181 14.79 -14.85 -12.19
C ASP A 181 14.26 -13.60 -11.45
N TYR A 182 12.98 -13.29 -11.62
CA TYR A 182 12.38 -12.13 -10.96
C TYR A 182 12.08 -12.43 -9.50
N LYS A 183 12.92 -11.86 -8.64
CA LYS A 183 12.81 -11.96 -7.18
C LYS A 183 12.18 -10.69 -6.60
N ASN A 184 11.01 -10.28 -7.09
CA ASN A 184 10.24 -9.26 -6.36
C ASN A 184 9.30 -9.95 -5.38
N ILE A 185 8.87 -9.22 -4.36
CA ILE A 185 8.01 -9.72 -3.30
C ILE A 185 6.81 -8.81 -3.21
N LEU A 186 5.60 -9.38 -3.32
CA LEU A 186 4.37 -8.64 -3.12
C LEU A 186 4.03 -8.62 -1.64
N PHE A 187 3.46 -7.52 -1.16
CA PHE A 187 3.04 -7.40 0.24
C PHE A 187 1.71 -6.67 0.38
N VAL A 188 1.01 -6.99 1.47
CA VAL A 188 -0.08 -6.18 2.03
C VAL A 188 0.24 -5.95 3.50
N ALA A 189 0.17 -4.72 3.95
CA ALA A 189 0.47 -4.33 5.31
C ALA A 189 -0.67 -3.51 5.90
N GLU A 190 -1.04 -3.80 7.14
CA GLU A 190 -2.04 -3.06 7.90
C GLU A 190 -1.36 -2.21 8.98
N GLN A 191 -1.72 -0.93 9.01
CA GLN A 191 -1.21 0.03 9.98
C GLN A 191 -1.80 -0.21 11.37
N LEU A 192 -0.96 -0.52 12.36
CA LEU A 192 -1.39 -0.83 13.72
C LEU A 192 -1.38 0.38 14.65
N ARG A 193 -0.62 1.44 14.32
CA ARG A 193 -0.51 2.64 15.16
C ARG A 193 -1.47 3.72 14.68
N PHE A 194 -1.92 4.60 15.58
CA PHE A 194 -2.64 5.80 15.22
C PHE A 194 -1.73 6.77 14.45
N SER A 195 -2.28 7.50 13.49
CA SER A 195 -1.54 8.55 12.79
C SER A 195 -1.18 9.70 13.73
N ASP A 196 -0.23 10.52 13.31
CA ASP A 196 0.17 11.72 14.06
C ASP A 196 -1.04 12.68 14.20
N ASP A 197 -1.89 12.79 13.18
CA ASP A 197 -3.11 13.59 13.19
C ASP A 197 -4.15 13.06 14.20
N GLN A 198 -4.30 11.73 14.30
CA GLN A 198 -5.17 11.11 15.30
C GLN A 198 -4.64 11.37 16.70
N MET A 199 -3.34 11.16 16.92
CA MET A 199 -2.70 11.40 18.21
C MET A 199 -2.79 12.87 18.64
N GLU A 200 -2.64 13.81 17.72
CA GLU A 200 -2.77 15.24 17.99
C GLU A 200 -4.23 15.66 18.27
N THR A 201 -5.19 14.98 17.64
CA THR A 201 -6.61 15.15 17.96
C THR A 201 -6.90 14.66 19.38
N TRP A 202 -6.42 13.46 19.75
CA TRP A 202 -6.54 12.93 21.11
C TRP A 202 -5.89 13.84 22.16
N ARG A 203 -4.69 14.37 21.87
CA ARG A 203 -3.98 15.28 22.78
C ARG A 203 -4.79 16.55 23.07
N ARG A 204 -5.38 17.14 22.03
CA ARG A 204 -6.21 18.35 22.15
C ARG A 204 -7.50 18.11 22.93
N GLU A 205 -8.18 16.99 22.69
CA GLU A 205 -9.41 16.65 23.44
C GLU A 205 -9.11 16.34 24.91
N PHE A 206 -8.00 15.67 25.20
CA PHE A 206 -7.60 15.39 26.59
C PHE A 206 -7.32 16.67 27.39
N GLN A 207 -6.64 17.65 26.79
CA GLN A 207 -6.39 18.95 27.43
C GLN A 207 -7.68 19.70 27.76
N ARG A 208 -8.69 19.67 26.87
CA ARG A 208 -9.99 20.30 27.14
C ARG A 208 -10.71 19.67 28.32
N ILE A 209 -10.65 18.34 28.45
CA ILE A 209 -11.29 17.64 29.58
C ILE A 209 -10.61 18.01 30.92
N GLU A 210 -9.29 18.17 30.93
CA GLU A 210 -8.58 18.63 32.14
C GLU A 210 -8.93 20.08 32.50
N GLU A 211 -9.08 20.97 31.51
CA GLU A 211 -9.47 22.36 31.71
C GLU A 211 -10.94 22.49 32.20
N GLU A 212 -11.87 21.71 31.64
CA GLU A 212 -13.29 21.71 32.06
C GLU A 212 -13.49 21.07 33.46
N GLY A 213 -12.60 20.15 33.87
CA GLY A 213 -12.64 19.50 35.19
C GLY A 213 -12.16 20.36 36.36
N ASP A 214 -11.56 21.53 36.09
CA ASP A 214 -11.06 22.49 37.10
C ASP A 214 -12.07 23.63 37.38
N GLU A 215 -13.19 23.69 36.64
CA GLU A 215 -14.21 24.76 36.76
C GLU A 215 -15.45 24.39 37.61
N GLU A 216 -15.50 23.23 38.28
CA GLU A 216 -16.48 22.99 39.36
C GLU A 216 -16.00 23.64 40.66
N GLY A 217 -16.05 24.98 40.65
CA GLY A 217 -15.87 25.83 41.81
C GLY A 217 -16.82 25.42 42.94
N PHE A 218 -16.24 25.32 44.13
CA PHE A 218 -16.92 25.04 45.38
C PHE A 218 -18.00 26.11 45.59
N GLU A 219 -19.28 25.78 45.48
CA GLU A 219 -20.32 26.58 46.12
C GLU A 219 -20.18 26.38 47.64
N GLU A 220 -19.60 27.37 48.32
CA GLU A 220 -19.61 27.44 49.78
C GLU A 220 -21.08 27.43 50.28
N LEU A 221 -21.45 26.39 51.03
CA LEU A 221 -22.68 26.31 51.84
C LEU A 221 -22.34 26.32 53.34
#